data_AF-A0A538TFN7-F1
#
_entry.id   AF-A0A538TFN7-F1
#
_cell.length_a   1.000
_cell.length_b   1.000
_cell.length_c   1.000
_cell.angle_alpha   90.00
_cell.angle_beta   90.00
_cell.angle_gamma   90.00
#
_symmetry.space_group_name_H-M   'P 1'
#
loop_
_entity.id
_entity.type
_entity.pdbx_description
1 polymer ?
#
loop_
_entity_poly.entity_id
_entity_poly.type
_entity_poly.pdbx_seq_one_letter_code
_entity_poly.pdbx_strand_id
1 'polypeptide(L)'
;AKYHFDVRRIAIVGHSFGGWLALMTAGREPPSVCVVGLAAWNVGGAALRFPAHPDERASNLADFRASTDPAGGPVRAAAADLLQEMVAHATAWDYLSQARALGDRALLLVAATDDSPDEDVAMHEKMARGVRAAGGRHVTMVQYEDDHPFSSHRLALADLITHWLAMCPAVRLPGFLFRF
;
A
#
# COMPACT_ATOMS: atom_id res chain seq x y z
N ALA A 1 -20.13 11.88 19.43
CA ALA A 1 -19.72 12.64 18.22
C ALA A 1 -20.68 12.33 17.08
N LYS A 2 -20.90 13.27 16.15
CA LYS A 2 -21.94 13.28 15.09
C LYS A 2 -22.03 12.01 14.22
N TYR A 3 -20.93 11.27 14.04
CA TYR A 3 -20.84 10.13 13.13
C TYR A 3 -20.52 8.79 13.82
N HIS A 4 -20.48 8.75 15.15
CA HIS A 4 -20.27 7.51 15.94
C HIS A 4 -18.99 6.69 15.65
N PHE A 5 -18.00 7.26 14.97
CA PHE A 5 -16.67 6.67 14.85
C PHE A 5 -15.85 6.84 16.14
N ASP A 6 -15.13 5.79 16.55
CA ASP A 6 -14.13 5.89 17.60
C ASP A 6 -12.80 6.35 16.99
N VAL A 7 -12.51 7.63 17.12
CA VAL A 7 -11.30 8.27 16.56
C VAL A 7 -9.98 7.74 17.12
N ARG A 8 -10.03 6.93 18.18
CA ARG A 8 -8.86 6.24 18.73
C ARG A 8 -8.61 4.88 18.10
N ARG A 9 -9.55 4.39 17.28
CA ARG A 9 -9.56 3.05 16.68
C ARG A 9 -9.62 3.16 15.17
N ILE A 10 -8.54 3.66 14.58
CA ILE A 10 -8.44 3.93 13.15
C ILE A 10 -7.38 3.02 12.53
N ALA A 11 -7.69 2.50 11.34
CA ALA A 11 -6.73 1.85 10.47
C ALA A 11 -6.82 2.47 9.08
N ILE A 12 -5.68 2.54 8.39
CA ILE A 12 -5.59 2.94 6.99
C ILE A 12 -5.25 1.68 6.19
N VAL A 13 -6.15 1.31 5.29
CA VAL A 13 -6.01 0.15 4.42
C VAL A 13 -6.05 0.64 2.98
N GLY A 14 -5.06 0.24 2.19
CA GLY A 14 -4.96 0.64 0.80
C GLY A 14 -4.49 -0.49 -0.09
N HIS A 15 -5.03 -0.55 -1.30
CA HIS A 15 -4.65 -1.47 -2.37
C HIS A 15 -4.02 -0.72 -3.54
N SER A 16 -2.96 -1.26 -4.17
CA SER A 16 -2.28 -0.64 -5.30
C SER A 16 -1.84 0.79 -4.99
N PHE A 17 -2.30 1.77 -5.78
CA PHE A 17 -2.13 3.20 -5.52
C PHE A 17 -2.65 3.63 -4.14
N GLY A 18 -3.73 3.02 -3.64
CA GLY A 18 -4.20 3.23 -2.27
C GLY A 18 -3.21 2.70 -1.23
N GLY A 19 -2.52 1.60 -1.53
CA GLY A 19 -1.46 1.04 -0.68
C GLY A 19 -0.26 1.97 -0.61
N TRP A 20 0.14 2.54 -1.74
CA TRP A 20 1.13 3.62 -1.79
C TRP A 20 0.74 4.80 -0.91
N LEU A 21 -0.48 5.32 -1.05
CA LEU A 21 -0.98 6.42 -0.23
C LEU A 21 -0.92 6.08 1.26
N ALA A 22 -1.36 4.88 1.65
CA ALA A 22 -1.31 4.42 3.04
C ALA A 22 0.11 4.43 3.60
N LEU A 23 1.09 3.93 2.85
CA LEU A 23 2.50 3.91 3.26
C LEU A 23 3.13 5.30 3.29
N MET A 24 2.77 6.17 2.34
CA MET A 24 3.28 7.54 2.24
C MET A 24 2.75 8.49 3.32
N THR A 25 1.54 8.27 3.81
CA THR A 25 0.90 9.20 4.77
C THR A 25 0.94 8.72 6.21
N ALA A 26 0.90 7.42 6.47
CA ALA A 26 0.71 6.91 7.83
C ALA A 26 1.84 7.28 8.81
N GLY A 27 3.03 7.61 8.29
CA GLY A 27 4.14 8.19 9.07
C GLY A 27 3.82 9.52 9.77
N ARG A 28 2.73 10.20 9.37
CA ARG A 28 2.25 11.48 9.94
C ARG A 28 1.06 11.32 10.87
N GLU A 29 0.48 10.13 10.92
CA GLU A 29 -0.66 9.82 11.77
C GLU A 29 -0.23 9.48 13.20
N PRO A 30 -1.16 9.52 14.19
CA PRO A 30 -0.87 9.04 15.54
C PRO A 30 -0.30 7.61 15.51
N PRO A 31 0.70 7.26 16.35
CA PRO A 31 1.31 5.91 16.35
C PRO A 31 0.33 4.75 16.61
N SER A 32 -0.86 5.06 17.13
CA SER A 32 -1.94 4.10 17.29
C SER A 32 -2.56 3.64 15.95
N VAL A 33 -2.43 4.41 14.87
CA VAL A 33 -3.03 4.05 13.58
C VAL A 33 -2.35 2.81 13.00
N CYS A 34 -3.16 1.80 12.70
CA CYS A 34 -2.72 0.57 12.05
C CYS A 34 -2.67 0.78 10.53
N VAL A 35 -1.71 0.18 9.85
CA VAL A 35 -1.48 0.38 8.41
C VAL A 35 -1.50 -0.95 7.68
N VAL A 36 -2.23 -1.01 6.57
CA VAL A 36 -2.25 -2.15 5.67
C VAL A 36 -1.95 -1.68 4.25
N GLY A 37 -0.86 -2.17 3.67
CA GLY A 37 -0.52 -1.98 2.26
C GLY A 37 -0.70 -3.29 1.50
N LEU A 38 -1.69 -3.34 0.61
CA LEU A 38 -2.00 -4.49 -0.25
C LEU A 38 -1.48 -4.20 -1.65
N ALA A 39 -0.63 -5.06 -2.21
CA ALA A 39 -0.06 -4.88 -3.55
C ALA A 39 0.38 -3.41 -3.78
N ALA A 40 1.06 -2.81 -2.80
CA ALA A 40 1.29 -1.37 -2.77
C ALA A 40 2.24 -0.95 -3.89
N TRP A 41 1.75 -0.08 -4.76
CA TRP A 41 2.50 0.42 -5.91
C TRP A 41 3.60 1.39 -5.52
N ASN A 42 4.87 1.06 -5.75
CA ASN A 42 5.93 2.03 -5.52
C ASN A 42 5.99 3.06 -6.65
N VAL A 43 5.09 4.05 -6.64
CA VAL A 43 5.01 5.12 -7.66
C VAL A 43 6.38 5.77 -7.91
N GLY A 44 7.10 6.13 -6.85
CA GLY A 44 8.44 6.71 -6.98
C GLY A 44 9.48 5.71 -7.49
N GLY A 45 9.44 4.47 -6.99
CA GLY A 45 10.30 3.37 -7.44
C GLY A 45 10.13 3.03 -8.92
N ALA A 46 8.88 3.03 -9.42
CA ALA A 46 8.56 2.86 -10.83
C ALA A 46 9.18 3.99 -11.67
N ALA A 47 8.98 5.25 -11.24
CA ALA A 47 9.52 6.41 -11.94
C ALA A 47 11.06 6.42 -12.01
N LEU A 48 11.74 5.93 -10.97
CA LEU A 48 13.20 5.77 -10.94
C LEU A 48 13.72 4.73 -11.94
N ARG A 49 12.88 3.76 -12.35
CA ARG A 49 13.23 2.70 -13.33
C ARG A 49 13.04 3.11 -14.78
N PHE A 50 12.16 4.06 -15.06
CA PHE A 50 11.82 4.47 -16.43
C PHE A 50 13.02 4.76 -17.37
N PRO A 51 14.15 5.34 -16.92
CA PRO A 51 15.32 5.54 -17.80
C PRO A 51 15.92 4.23 -18.34
N ALA A 52 15.87 3.16 -17.56
CA ALA A 52 16.38 1.84 -17.93
C ALA A 52 15.28 0.92 -18.52
N HIS A 53 14.01 1.23 -18.24
CA HIS A 53 12.84 0.44 -18.61
C HIS A 53 11.79 1.29 -19.35
N PRO A 54 12.03 1.64 -20.62
CA PRO A 54 11.12 2.49 -21.39
C PRO A 54 9.76 1.83 -21.69
N ASP A 55 9.71 0.50 -21.68
CA ASP A 55 8.50 -0.32 -21.76
C ASP A 55 7.60 -0.14 -20.55
N GLU A 56 8.15 -0.15 -19.34
CA GLU A 56 7.41 0.13 -18.10
C GLU A 56 6.81 1.54 -18.11
N ARG A 57 7.61 2.52 -18.58
CA ARG A 57 7.13 3.91 -18.75
C ARG A 57 5.97 3.98 -19.73
N ALA A 58 6.03 3.23 -20.83
CA ALA A 58 4.97 3.18 -21.82
C ALA A 58 3.70 2.50 -21.28
N SER A 59 3.85 1.43 -20.50
CA SER A 59 2.73 0.75 -19.82
C SER A 59 2.01 1.70 -18.86
N ASN A 60 2.75 2.36 -17.97
CA ASN A 60 2.21 3.34 -17.03
C ASN A 60 1.46 4.48 -17.72
N LEU A 61 1.99 4.98 -18.85
CA LEU A 61 1.30 5.98 -19.64
C LEU A 61 -0.02 5.45 -20.23
N ALA A 62 -0.05 4.19 -20.64
CA ALA A 62 -1.27 3.53 -21.13
C ALA A 62 -2.31 3.38 -20.00
N ASP A 63 -1.88 2.98 -18.80
CA ASP A 63 -2.74 2.84 -17.62
C ASP A 63 -3.34 4.18 -17.18
N PHE A 64 -2.54 5.25 -17.20
CA PHE A 64 -3.06 6.60 -16.96
C PHE A 64 -4.00 7.06 -18.06
N ARG A 65 -3.75 6.75 -19.33
CA ARG A 65 -4.68 7.08 -20.41
C ARG A 65 -6.02 6.39 -20.22
N ALA A 66 -6.02 5.11 -19.85
CA ALA A 66 -7.24 4.37 -19.55
C ALA A 66 -8.00 4.98 -18.36
N SER A 67 -7.27 5.39 -17.31
CA SER A 67 -7.86 5.94 -16.08
C SER A 67 -8.34 7.40 -16.20
N THR A 68 -7.74 8.17 -17.11
CA THR A 68 -8.06 9.58 -17.36
C THR A 68 -8.96 9.79 -18.58
N ASP A 69 -9.30 8.72 -19.29
CA ASP A 69 -10.25 8.76 -20.41
C ASP A 69 -11.56 9.42 -19.92
N PRO A 70 -11.99 10.54 -20.54
CA PRO A 70 -13.25 11.19 -20.20
C PRO A 70 -14.47 10.26 -20.24
N ALA A 71 -14.41 9.21 -21.07
CA ALA A 71 -15.45 8.18 -21.17
C ALA A 71 -15.31 7.06 -20.11
N GLY A 72 -14.14 6.91 -19.47
CA GLY A 72 -13.80 5.79 -18.59
C GLY A 72 -13.93 6.05 -17.09
N GLY A 73 -14.01 7.29 -16.61
CA GLY A 73 -14.09 7.57 -15.17
C GLY A 73 -14.22 9.06 -14.81
N PRO A 74 -14.22 9.42 -13.50
CA PRO A 74 -14.38 10.80 -13.04
C PRO A 74 -13.09 11.63 -13.05
N VAL A 75 -11.92 11.00 -13.23
CA VAL A 75 -10.63 11.69 -13.20
C VAL A 75 -10.46 12.53 -14.47
N ARG A 76 -10.04 13.79 -14.32
CA ARG A 76 -9.82 14.74 -15.42
C ARG A 76 -8.40 15.28 -15.32
N ALA A 77 -7.48 14.63 -16.01
CA ALA A 77 -6.07 15.02 -16.08
C ALA A 77 -5.49 14.54 -17.43
N ALA A 78 -4.39 15.13 -17.89
CA ALA A 78 -3.66 14.54 -19.01
C ALA A 78 -2.76 13.43 -18.48
N ALA A 79 -2.87 12.22 -19.03
CA ALA A 79 -2.03 11.07 -18.64
C ALA A 79 -0.52 11.37 -18.70
N ALA A 80 -0.09 12.20 -19.66
CA ALA A 80 1.30 12.61 -19.79
C ALA A 80 1.75 13.53 -18.63
N ASP A 81 0.85 14.36 -18.08
CA ASP A 81 1.15 15.23 -16.95
C ASP A 81 1.29 14.40 -15.67
N LEU A 82 0.42 13.42 -15.46
CA LEU A 82 0.54 12.47 -14.33
C LEU A 82 1.87 11.70 -14.37
N LEU A 83 2.26 11.20 -15.55
CA LEU A 83 3.54 10.51 -15.73
C LEU A 83 4.73 11.46 -15.49
N GLN A 84 4.65 12.71 -15.95
CA GLN A 84 5.69 13.71 -15.68
C GLN A 84 5.78 14.05 -14.19
N GLU A 85 4.66 14.13 -13.49
CA GLU A 85 4.60 14.36 -12.06
C GLU A 85 5.30 13.23 -11.28
N MET A 86 5.03 11.98 -11.65
CA MET A 86 5.75 10.82 -11.10
C MET A 86 7.27 10.96 -11.25
N VAL A 87 7.75 11.35 -12.43
CA VAL A 87 9.18 11.53 -12.70
C VAL A 87 9.76 12.69 -11.89
N ALA A 88 9.04 13.81 -11.82
CA ALA A 88 9.48 15.00 -11.09
C ALA A 88 9.61 14.75 -9.58
N HIS A 89 8.81 13.83 -9.04
CA HIS A 89 8.76 13.51 -7.61
C HIS A 89 9.30 12.12 -7.26
N ALA A 90 9.97 11.44 -8.20
CA ALA A 90 10.33 10.02 -8.09
C ALA A 90 10.99 9.66 -6.74
N THR A 91 12.01 10.42 -6.32
CA THR A 91 12.68 10.17 -5.03
C THR A 91 11.80 10.47 -3.81
N ALA A 92 10.98 11.52 -3.88
CA ALA A 92 10.10 11.92 -2.78
C ALA A 92 8.90 10.97 -2.62
N TRP A 93 8.53 10.26 -3.68
CA TRP A 93 7.39 9.34 -3.73
C TRP A 93 7.80 7.87 -3.63
N ASP A 94 9.08 7.56 -3.43
CA ASP A 94 9.52 6.22 -3.10
C ASP A 94 9.09 5.88 -1.67
N TYR A 95 8.13 4.95 -1.51
CA TYR A 95 7.63 4.59 -0.19
C TYR A 95 8.69 3.94 0.71
N LEU A 96 9.80 3.43 0.16
CA LEU A 96 10.89 2.87 0.97
C LEU A 96 11.53 3.94 1.86
N SER A 97 11.45 5.21 1.46
CA SER A 97 11.87 6.35 2.30
C SER A 97 11.07 6.46 3.60
N GLN A 98 9.89 5.85 3.67
CA GLN A 98 8.99 5.90 4.84
C GLN A 98 9.30 4.81 5.87
N ALA A 99 10.26 3.91 5.61
CA ALA A 99 10.57 2.79 6.49
C ALA A 99 10.80 3.20 7.96
N ARG A 100 11.56 4.28 8.19
CA ARG A 100 11.78 4.80 9.54
C ARG A 100 10.52 5.40 10.16
N ALA A 101 9.76 6.15 9.37
CA ALA A 101 8.52 6.77 9.82
C ALA A 101 7.44 5.74 10.15
N LEU A 102 7.54 4.51 9.63
CA LEU A 102 6.60 3.44 9.89
C LEU A 102 7.04 2.48 11.02
N GLY A 103 8.23 2.70 11.62
CA GLY A 103 8.84 1.79 12.61
C GLY A 103 8.06 1.58 13.92
N ASP A 104 7.35 2.59 14.38
CA ASP A 104 6.52 2.56 15.59
C ASP A 104 5.06 2.18 15.33
N ARG A 105 4.68 1.84 14.08
CA ARG A 105 3.32 1.42 13.72
C ARG A 105 3.18 -0.10 13.60
N ALA A 106 1.95 -0.56 13.80
CA ALA A 106 1.54 -1.88 13.35
C ALA A 106 1.32 -1.84 11.84
N LEU A 107 2.11 -2.62 11.09
CA LEU A 107 2.12 -2.64 9.64
C LEU A 107 1.87 -4.06 9.13
N LEU A 108 0.86 -4.22 8.27
CA LEU A 108 0.64 -5.39 7.45
C LEU A 108 0.96 -5.06 6.00
N LEU A 109 1.85 -5.84 5.40
CA LEU A 109 2.17 -5.81 3.98
C LEU A 109 1.65 -7.10 3.35
N VAL A 110 0.87 -7.01 2.29
CA VAL A 110 0.37 -8.17 1.54
C VAL A 110 0.77 -8.03 0.08
N ALA A 111 1.52 -8.98 -0.45
CA ALA A 111 1.98 -8.98 -1.84
C ALA A 111 1.37 -10.14 -2.63
N ALA A 112 1.16 -9.93 -3.92
CA ALA A 112 0.84 -10.97 -4.89
C ALA A 112 2.13 -11.38 -5.64
N THR A 113 2.23 -12.64 -6.07
CA THR A 113 3.40 -13.10 -6.84
C THR A 113 3.31 -12.75 -8.32
N ASP A 114 2.10 -12.66 -8.89
CA ASP A 114 1.86 -12.27 -10.27
C ASP A 114 1.41 -10.80 -10.31
N ASP A 115 2.38 -9.93 -10.04
CA ASP A 115 2.20 -8.48 -9.95
C ASP A 115 3.30 -7.73 -10.71
N SER A 116 3.11 -6.42 -10.91
CA SER A 116 4.13 -5.58 -11.55
C SER A 116 5.42 -5.55 -10.72
N PRO A 117 6.63 -5.39 -11.30
CA PRO A 117 7.87 -5.47 -10.53
C PRO A 117 8.03 -4.34 -9.48
N ASP A 118 7.16 -3.34 -9.49
CA ASP A 118 7.06 -2.22 -8.55
C ASP A 118 5.94 -2.39 -7.51
N GLU A 119 5.16 -3.46 -7.61
CA GLU A 119 4.13 -3.94 -6.66
C GLU A 119 4.48 -5.34 -6.11
N ASP A 120 5.50 -5.99 -6.65
CA ASP A 120 5.84 -7.39 -6.37
C ASP A 120 6.26 -7.69 -4.90
N VAL A 121 6.44 -8.99 -4.65
CA VAL A 121 6.93 -9.51 -3.37
C VAL A 121 8.25 -8.86 -2.96
N ALA A 122 9.19 -8.68 -3.88
CA ALA A 122 10.52 -8.15 -3.55
C ALA A 122 10.45 -6.69 -3.04
N MET A 123 9.54 -5.88 -3.58
CA MET A 123 9.31 -4.51 -3.13
C MET A 123 8.70 -4.45 -1.72
N HIS A 124 7.71 -5.30 -1.44
CA HIS A 124 7.13 -5.43 -0.09
C HIS A 124 8.15 -5.96 0.92
N GLU A 125 9.01 -6.91 0.53
CA GLU A 125 10.07 -7.40 1.39
C GLU A 125 11.10 -6.31 1.71
N LYS A 126 11.51 -5.49 0.72
CA LYS A 126 12.42 -4.35 0.95
C LYS A 126 11.83 -3.41 1.99
N MET A 127 10.53 -3.13 1.91
CA MET A 127 9.86 -2.30 2.90
C MET A 127 9.86 -2.94 4.29
N ALA A 128 9.47 -4.21 4.39
CA ALA A 128 9.45 -4.93 5.65
C ALA A 128 10.85 -4.97 6.31
N ARG A 129 11.89 -5.21 5.51
CA ARG A 129 13.29 -5.16 5.97
C ARG A 129 13.70 -3.76 6.41
N GLY A 130 13.35 -2.73 5.64
CA GLY A 130 13.65 -1.34 5.97
C GLY A 130 13.04 -0.92 7.31
N VAL A 131 11.77 -1.26 7.54
CA VAL A 131 11.08 -0.93 8.80
C VAL A 131 11.71 -1.67 9.98
N ARG A 132 12.05 -2.95 9.82
CA ARG A 132 12.76 -3.73 10.85
C ARG A 132 14.15 -3.15 11.15
N ALA A 133 14.90 -2.77 10.12
CA ALA A 133 16.21 -2.14 10.27
C ALA A 133 16.14 -0.78 10.98
N ALA A 134 15.03 -0.06 10.84
CA ALA A 134 14.76 1.17 11.59
C ALA A 134 14.30 0.94 13.04
N GLY A 135 14.29 -0.31 13.52
CA GLY A 135 13.89 -0.68 14.88
C GLY A 135 12.42 -1.05 15.03
N GLY A 136 11.68 -1.16 13.94
CA GLY A 136 10.27 -1.53 13.96
C GLY A 136 10.04 -3.00 14.32
N ARG A 137 9.09 -3.24 15.23
CA ARG A 137 8.82 -4.57 15.81
C ARG A 137 7.48 -5.17 15.38
N HIS A 138 6.61 -4.38 14.77
CA HIS A 138 5.23 -4.76 14.48
C HIS A 138 4.95 -4.79 12.97
N VAL A 139 5.82 -5.47 12.22
CA VAL A 139 5.70 -5.61 10.76
C VAL A 139 5.45 -7.06 10.38
N THR A 140 4.27 -7.31 9.85
CA THR A 140 3.87 -8.59 9.26
C THR A 140 3.88 -8.47 7.75
N MET A 141 4.42 -9.48 7.08
CA MET A 141 4.34 -9.60 5.62
C MET A 141 3.69 -10.93 5.29
N VAL A 142 2.74 -10.92 4.37
CA VAL A 142 2.08 -12.09 3.81
C VAL A 142 2.19 -12.01 2.29
N GLN A 143 2.31 -13.16 1.64
CA GLN A 143 2.29 -13.27 0.18
C GLN A 143 1.23 -14.28 -0.24
N TYR A 144 0.61 -14.03 -1.39
CA TYR A 144 -0.28 -14.98 -2.06
C TYR A 144 0.24 -15.28 -3.45
N GLU A 145 0.16 -16.54 -3.86
CA GLU A 145 0.29 -16.91 -5.27
C GLU A 145 -1.01 -16.53 -5.98
N ASP A 146 -1.06 -15.31 -6.49
CA ASP A 146 -2.27 -14.70 -7.05
C ASP A 146 -1.92 -13.53 -7.96
N ASP A 147 -2.94 -12.98 -8.61
CA ASP A 147 -2.89 -11.75 -9.39
C ASP A 147 -2.98 -10.48 -8.50
N HIS A 148 -2.71 -9.33 -9.11
CA HIS A 148 -2.77 -8.01 -8.47
C HIS A 148 -4.03 -7.73 -7.61
N PRO A 149 -5.27 -8.06 -8.03
CA PRO A 149 -6.47 -7.89 -7.21
C PRO A 149 -6.72 -9.02 -6.19
N PHE A 150 -5.86 -10.04 -6.11
CA PHE A 150 -6.02 -11.22 -5.27
C PHE A 150 -7.30 -12.02 -5.59
N SER A 151 -7.58 -12.21 -6.89
CA SER A 151 -8.80 -12.83 -7.42
C SER A 151 -9.09 -14.20 -6.80
N SER A 152 -8.05 -15.01 -6.61
CA SER A 152 -8.13 -16.39 -6.10
C SER A 152 -8.21 -16.44 -4.57
N HIS A 153 -7.70 -15.41 -3.89
CA HIS A 153 -7.60 -15.35 -2.43
C HIS A 153 -8.47 -14.27 -1.79
N ARG A 154 -9.39 -13.61 -2.51
CA ARG A 154 -10.22 -12.52 -1.97
C ARG A 154 -10.87 -12.78 -0.60
N LEU A 155 -11.33 -14.01 -0.34
CA LEU A 155 -11.91 -14.39 0.96
C LEU A 155 -10.83 -14.56 2.04
N ALA A 156 -9.74 -15.26 1.70
CA ALA A 156 -8.60 -15.43 2.60
C ALA A 156 -7.94 -14.09 2.94
N LEU A 157 -7.87 -13.17 1.98
CA LEU A 157 -7.40 -11.81 2.16
C LEU A 157 -8.30 -11.01 3.12
N ALA A 158 -9.62 -11.08 2.95
CA ALA A 158 -10.57 -10.44 3.85
C ALA A 158 -10.46 -11.01 5.29
N ASP A 159 -10.32 -12.33 5.43
CA ASP A 159 -10.11 -12.97 6.73
C ASP A 159 -8.78 -12.55 7.35
N LEU A 160 -7.69 -12.52 6.59
CA LEU A 160 -6.39 -12.05 7.06
C LEU A 160 -6.48 -10.61 7.60
N ILE A 161 -7.07 -9.69 6.81
CA ILE A 161 -7.16 -8.28 7.17
C ILE A 161 -8.03 -8.11 8.42
N THR A 162 -9.20 -8.76 8.50
CA THR A 162 -10.10 -8.61 9.64
C THR A 162 -9.52 -9.19 10.93
N HIS A 163 -8.87 -10.35 10.87
CA HIS A 163 -8.18 -10.92 12.03
C HIS A 163 -6.98 -10.06 12.47
N TRP A 164 -6.19 -9.57 11.52
CA TRP A 164 -5.06 -8.69 11.82
C TRP A 164 -5.53 -7.38 12.47
N LEU A 165 -6.58 -6.76 11.95
CA LEU A 165 -7.19 -5.56 12.54
C LEU A 165 -7.69 -5.81 13.97
N ALA A 166 -8.30 -6.98 14.24
CA ALA A 166 -8.74 -7.32 15.60
C ALA A 166 -7.59 -7.41 16.62
N MET A 167 -6.38 -7.75 16.17
CA MET A 167 -5.16 -7.80 16.99
C MET A 167 -4.46 -6.45 17.12
N CYS A 168 -4.82 -5.45 16.30
CA CYS A 168 -4.17 -4.15 16.38
C CYS A 168 -4.51 -3.43 17.69
N PRO A 169 -3.52 -2.91 18.44
CA PRO A 169 -3.74 -2.28 19.75
C PRO A 169 -4.77 -1.16 19.76
N ALA A 170 -4.92 -0.45 18.63
CA ALA A 170 -5.93 0.59 18.48
C ALA A 170 -7.30 0.07 18.10
N VAL A 171 -7.45 -1.05 17.37
CA VAL A 171 -8.76 -1.48 16.85
C VAL A 171 -9.45 -2.52 17.75
N ARG A 172 -8.74 -3.06 18.76
CA ARG A 172 -9.18 -4.10 19.70
C ARG A 172 -10.71 -4.13 19.88
N LEU A 173 -11.34 -5.11 19.22
CA LEU A 173 -12.78 -5.28 19.27
C LEU A 173 -13.16 -5.87 20.65
N PRO A 174 -14.00 -5.22 21.45
CA PRO A 174 -14.53 -5.86 22.65
C PRO A 174 -15.42 -7.03 22.21
N GLY A 175 -15.00 -8.27 22.47
CA GLY A 175 -15.86 -9.46 22.38
C GLY A 175 -15.48 -10.55 21.37
N PHE A 176 -14.41 -10.40 20.57
CA PHE A 176 -13.97 -11.50 19.70
C PHE A 176 -13.03 -12.46 20.45
N LEU A 177 -13.64 -13.40 21.19
CA LEU A 177 -13.00 -14.65 21.62
C LEU A 177 -13.15 -15.66 20.48
N PHE A 178 -12.17 -15.76 19.59
CA PHE A 178 -12.02 -17.01 18.83
C PHE A 178 -11.18 -17.97 19.68
N ARG A 179 -11.86 -19.02 20.16
CA ARG A 179 -11.20 -20.24 20.62
C ARG A 179 -10.67 -20.95 19.37
N PHE A 180 -9.38 -21.26 19.35
CA PHE A 180 -8.84 -22.41 18.66
C PHE A 180 -8.64 -23.52 19.69
#